data_AF-A0A521KWR8-F1
#
_entry.id   AF-A0A521KWR8-F1
#
_cell.length_a   1.000
_cell.length_b   1.000
_cell.length_c   1.000
_cell.angle_alpha   90.00
_cell.angle_beta   90.00
_cell.angle_gamma   90.00
#
_symmetry.space_group_name_H-M   'P 1'
#
loop_
_entity.id
_entity.type
_entity.pdbx_description
1 polymer ?
#
loop_
_entity_poly.entity_id
_entity_poly.type
_entity_poly.pdbx_seq_one_letter_code
_entity_poly.pdbx_strand_id
1 'polypeptide(L)'
;MTKQIPQLAAARLAIGLAQGVLLWWLDDAVEAKRWPATDETLFAALLVPAVFVPAIALAGIGTLRTRTLTLYLGGAFVLCLGLGWYSIFRHVPGPLDRRLGFGWLELNAALAGFFFVLHALVTAADADRRGIASASVYFETAW
;
A
#
# COMPACT_ATOMS: atom_id res chain seq x y z
N MET A 1 5.75 -15.64 -28.33
CA MET A 1 5.55 -15.24 -26.92
C MET A 1 5.58 -13.70 -26.74
N THR A 2 5.07 -12.91 -27.69
CA THR A 2 5.25 -11.44 -27.69
C THR A 2 4.01 -10.66 -27.20
N LYS A 3 2.87 -11.33 -26.99
CA LYS A 3 1.59 -10.70 -26.61
C LYS A 3 1.48 -10.35 -25.12
N GLN A 4 2.35 -10.88 -24.25
CA GLN A 4 2.24 -10.70 -22.80
C GLN A 4 2.82 -9.37 -22.29
N ILE A 5 3.83 -8.84 -22.96
CA ILE A 5 4.48 -7.56 -22.60
C ILE A 5 3.51 -6.36 -22.71
N PRO A 6 2.74 -6.16 -23.81
CA PRO A 6 1.83 -5.04 -23.89
C PRO A 6 0.66 -5.15 -22.90
N GLN A 7 0.22 -6.38 -22.58
CA GLN A 7 -0.85 -6.61 -21.61
C GLN A 7 -0.41 -6.24 -20.18
N LEU A 8 0.83 -6.58 -19.81
CA LEU A 8 1.39 -6.22 -18.51
C LEU A 8 1.60 -4.70 -18.39
N ALA A 9 2.14 -4.07 -19.44
CA ALA A 9 2.31 -2.62 -19.48
C ALA A 9 0.96 -1.89 -19.37
N ALA A 10 -0.06 -2.35 -20.10
CA ALA A 10 -1.41 -1.83 -20.00
C ALA A 10 -2.01 -2.02 -18.60
N ALA A 11 -1.79 -3.17 -17.96
CA ALA A 11 -2.27 -3.41 -16.60
C ALA A 11 -1.61 -2.48 -15.58
N ARG A 12 -0.29 -2.27 -15.66
CA ARG A 12 0.42 -1.30 -14.80
C ARG A 12 -0.09 0.12 -15.01
N LEU A 13 -0.28 0.52 -16.27
CA LEU A 13 -0.86 1.82 -16.59
C LEU A 13 -2.27 1.97 -16.01
N ALA A 14 -3.11 0.94 -16.14
CA ALA A 14 -4.47 0.95 -15.61
C ALA A 14 -4.48 1.07 -14.07
N ILE A 15 -3.59 0.36 -13.37
CA ILE A 15 -3.49 0.45 -11.89
C ILE A 15 -3.01 1.85 -11.47
N GLY A 16 -1.97 2.38 -12.12
CA GLY A 16 -1.47 3.72 -11.81
C GLY A 16 -2.50 4.82 -12.09
N LEU A 17 -3.25 4.71 -13.19
CA LEU A 17 -4.36 5.62 -13.50
C LEU A 17 -5.50 5.49 -12.49
N ALA A 18 -5.88 4.26 -12.13
CA ALA A 18 -6.91 4.04 -11.11
C ALA A 18 -6.49 4.62 -9.75
N GLN A 19 -5.22 4.48 -9.38
CA GLN A 19 -4.65 5.12 -8.18
C GLN A 19 -4.72 6.64 -8.27
N GLY A 20 -4.29 7.22 -9.40
CA GLY A 20 -4.33 8.67 -9.61
C GLY A 20 -5.76 9.23 -9.54
N VAL A 21 -6.72 8.57 -10.17
CA VAL A 21 -8.14 8.95 -10.13
C VAL A 21 -8.70 8.84 -8.72
N LEU A 22 -8.36 7.79 -7.98
CA LEU A 22 -8.79 7.62 -6.59
C LEU A 22 -8.26 8.72 -5.68
N LEU A 23 -6.97 9.07 -5.82
CA LEU A 23 -6.35 10.14 -5.04
C LEU A 23 -6.91 11.52 -5.43
N TRP A 24 -7.11 11.77 -6.73
CA TRP A 24 -7.77 12.98 -7.20
C TRP A 24 -9.19 13.11 -6.66
N TRP A 25 -9.96 12.03 -6.62
CA TRP A 25 -11.32 12.04 -6.07
C TRP A 25 -11.34 12.32 -4.57
N LEU A 26 -10.36 11.81 -3.81
CA LEU A 26 -10.21 12.13 -2.39
C LEU A 26 -9.87 13.61 -2.18
N ASP A 27 -9.01 14.18 -3.02
CA ASP A 27 -8.65 15.59 -2.99
C ASP A 27 -9.84 16.51 -3.34
N ASP A 28 -10.57 16.20 -4.42
CA ASP A 28 -11.82 16.88 -4.80
C ASP A 28 -12.87 16.82 -3.68
N ALA A 29 -12.96 15.70 -2.96
CA ALA A 29 -13.86 15.58 -1.82
C ALA A 29 -13.52 16.56 -0.68
N VAL A 30 -12.22 16.80 -0.44
CA VAL A 30 -11.74 17.80 0.54
C VAL A 30 -12.08 19.21 0.08
N GLU A 31 -11.75 19.55 -1.17
CA GLU A 31 -12.01 20.89 -1.72
C GLU A 31 -13.51 21.22 -1.73
N ALA A 32 -14.33 20.28 -2.18
CA ALA A 32 -15.77 20.45 -2.26
C ALA A 32 -16.51 20.20 -0.94
N LYS A 33 -15.79 19.86 0.15
CA LYS A 33 -16.35 19.51 1.47
C LYS A 33 -17.46 18.45 1.38
N ARG A 34 -17.31 17.51 0.45
CA ARG A 34 -18.24 16.41 0.23
C ARG A 34 -17.75 15.17 0.97
N TRP A 35 -18.64 14.22 1.17
CA TRP A 35 -18.25 12.89 1.63
C TRP A 35 -17.18 12.31 0.68
N PRO A 36 -16.10 11.67 1.19
CA PRO A 36 -15.84 11.28 2.58
C PRO A 36 -15.15 12.33 3.46
N ALA A 37 -14.80 13.52 2.95
CA ALA A 37 -14.05 14.53 3.72
C ALA A 37 -14.84 15.14 4.90
N THR A 38 -16.16 14.96 4.96
CA THR A 38 -16.99 15.36 6.09
C THR A 38 -16.77 14.49 7.34
N ASP A 39 -16.22 13.29 7.19
CA ASP A 39 -15.86 12.38 8.27
C ASP A 39 -14.34 12.16 8.24
N GLU A 40 -13.63 12.88 9.12
CA GLU A 40 -12.16 12.82 9.21
C GLU A 40 -11.65 11.39 9.46
N THR A 41 -12.43 10.57 10.16
CA THR A 41 -12.04 9.19 10.50
C THR A 41 -12.14 8.29 9.28
N LEU A 42 -13.24 8.38 8.54
CA LEU A 42 -13.42 7.62 7.32
C LEU A 42 -12.43 8.06 6.23
N PHE A 43 -12.17 9.36 6.12
CA PHE A 43 -11.20 9.91 5.17
C PHE A 43 -9.79 9.38 5.43
N ALA A 44 -9.32 9.44 6.69
CA ALA A 44 -8.00 8.92 7.05
C ALA A 44 -7.89 7.39 6.83
N ALA A 45 -8.97 6.64 7.13
CA ALA A 45 -9.02 5.20 6.88
C ALA A 45 -8.93 4.86 5.39
N LEU A 46 -9.52 5.66 4.51
CA LEU A 46 -9.50 5.45 3.05
C LEU A 46 -8.20 5.91 2.39
N LEU A 47 -7.59 6.98 2.89
CA LEU A 47 -6.44 7.60 2.26
C LEU A 47 -5.19 6.69 2.30
N VAL A 48 -4.93 6.03 3.44
CA VAL A 48 -3.79 5.11 3.57
C VAL A 48 -3.83 3.94 2.57
N PRO A 49 -4.91 3.14 2.47
CA PRO A 49 -4.98 2.07 1.47
C PRO A 49 -4.99 2.60 0.03
N ALA A 50 -5.55 3.79 -0.24
CA ALA A 50 -5.51 4.41 -1.57
C ALA A 50 -4.08 4.67 -2.06
N VAL A 51 -3.15 4.96 -1.15
CA VAL A 51 -1.73 5.16 -1.46
C VAL A 51 -0.99 3.84 -1.62
N PHE A 52 -1.11 2.93 -0.65
CA PHE A 52 -0.23 1.75 -0.58
C PHE A 52 -0.74 0.56 -1.41
N VAL A 53 -2.05 0.28 -1.44
CA VAL A 53 -2.57 -0.94 -2.08
C VAL A 53 -2.29 -0.95 -3.58
N PRO A 54 -2.53 0.14 -4.35
CA PRO A 54 -2.20 0.15 -5.77
C PRO A 54 -0.69 0.11 -6.03
N ALA A 55 0.13 0.70 -5.16
CA ALA A 55 1.59 0.62 -5.24
C ALA A 55 2.10 -0.82 -5.05
N ILE A 56 1.54 -1.54 -4.07
CA ILE A 56 1.84 -2.97 -3.85
C ILE A 56 1.38 -3.81 -5.06
N ALA A 57 0.21 -3.48 -5.63
CA ALA A 57 -0.29 -4.15 -6.82
C ALA A 57 0.65 -3.95 -8.02
N LEU A 58 1.16 -2.73 -8.22
CA LEU A 58 2.14 -2.43 -9.27
C LEU A 58 3.46 -3.20 -9.09
N ALA A 59 3.94 -3.35 -7.85
CA ALA A 59 5.15 -4.09 -7.54
C ALA A 59 4.97 -5.61 -7.74
N GLY A 60 3.79 -6.14 -7.40
CA GLY A 60 3.48 -7.58 -7.47
C GLY A 60 2.95 -8.06 -8.82
N ILE A 61 2.47 -7.17 -9.70
CA ILE A 61 1.86 -7.59 -10.96
C ILE A 61 2.92 -8.09 -11.96
N GLY A 62 2.74 -9.33 -12.39
CA GLY A 62 3.66 -10.02 -13.30
C GLY A 62 4.85 -10.70 -12.60
N THR A 63 5.01 -10.52 -11.28
CA THR A 63 6.04 -11.19 -10.46
C THR A 63 5.44 -12.26 -9.57
N LEU A 64 4.33 -11.96 -8.90
CA LEU A 64 3.64 -12.85 -7.98
C LEU A 64 2.53 -13.63 -8.67
N ARG A 65 2.23 -14.84 -8.17
CA ARG A 65 1.02 -15.59 -8.53
C ARG A 65 -0.24 -14.81 -8.15
N THR A 66 -1.29 -14.92 -8.96
CA THR A 66 -2.57 -14.21 -8.73
C THR A 66 -3.14 -14.45 -7.33
N ARG A 67 -3.12 -15.69 -6.84
CA ARG A 67 -3.64 -16.02 -5.49
C ARG A 67 -2.83 -15.35 -4.38
N THR A 68 -1.50 -15.38 -4.48
CA THR A 68 -0.59 -14.74 -3.50
C THR A 68 -0.78 -13.23 -3.52
N LEU A 69 -0.87 -12.65 -4.72
CA LEU A 69 -1.13 -11.22 -4.90
C LEU A 69 -2.48 -10.81 -4.30
N THR A 70 -3.56 -11.56 -4.52
CA THR A 70 -4.88 -11.24 -3.94
C THR A 70 -4.88 -11.31 -2.42
N LEU A 71 -4.26 -12.34 -1.84
CA LEU A 71 -4.13 -12.45 -0.38
C LEU A 71 -3.28 -11.33 0.20
N TYR A 72 -2.17 -10.99 -0.47
CA TYR A 72 -1.29 -9.92 -0.03
C TYR A 72 -1.98 -8.56 -0.08
N LEU A 73 -2.67 -8.25 -1.19
CA LEU A 73 -3.46 -7.02 -1.32
C LEU A 73 -4.60 -6.95 -0.31
N GLY A 74 -5.29 -8.06 -0.04
CA GLY A 74 -6.34 -8.12 0.98
C GLY A 74 -5.80 -7.84 2.38
N GLY A 75 -4.68 -8.47 2.76
CA GLY A 75 -4.03 -8.21 4.05
C GLY A 75 -3.51 -6.78 4.17
N ALA A 76 -2.86 -6.26 3.13
CA ALA A 76 -2.39 -4.88 3.07
C ALA A 76 -3.54 -3.88 3.19
N PHE A 77 -4.65 -4.11 2.48
CA PHE A 77 -5.83 -3.28 2.56
C PHE A 77 -6.40 -3.22 3.98
N VAL A 78 -6.61 -4.37 4.63
CA VAL A 78 -7.14 -4.44 6.00
C VAL A 78 -6.20 -3.74 7.00
N LEU A 79 -4.89 -3.96 6.87
CA LEU A 79 -3.88 -3.31 7.72
C LEU A 79 -3.88 -1.80 7.54
N CYS A 80 -3.84 -1.32 6.29
CA CYS A 80 -3.87 0.11 5.96
C CYS A 80 -5.16 0.78 6.44
N LEU A 81 -6.31 0.12 6.24
CA LEU A 81 -7.61 0.62 6.70
C LEU A 81 -7.65 0.78 8.22
N GLY A 82 -7.20 -0.25 8.95
CA GLY A 82 -7.15 -0.23 10.41
C GLY A 82 -6.16 0.80 10.96
N LEU A 83 -4.98 0.93 10.35
CA LEU A 83 -3.99 1.93 10.75
C LEU A 83 -4.40 3.36 10.40
N GLY A 84 -5.01 3.57 9.23
CA GLY A 84 -5.60 4.85 8.84
C GLY A 84 -6.67 5.28 9.82
N TRP A 85 -7.59 4.37 10.16
CA TRP A 85 -8.60 4.60 11.20
C TRP A 85 -7.97 4.93 12.57
N TYR A 86 -6.96 4.17 12.98
CA TYR A 86 -6.32 4.35 14.28
C TYR A 86 -5.47 5.63 14.39
N SER A 87 -5.00 6.17 13.26
CA SER A 87 -4.17 7.39 13.24
C SER A 87 -4.88 8.60 13.85
N ILE A 88 -6.21 8.70 13.72
CA ILE A 88 -7.01 9.78 14.32
C ILE A 88 -6.94 9.76 15.85
N PHE A 89 -7.00 8.58 16.46
CA PHE A 89 -6.97 8.44 17.92
C PHE A 89 -5.59 8.69 18.55
N ARG A 90 -4.54 8.77 17.71
CA ARG A 90 -3.16 9.00 18.13
C ARG A 90 -2.75 10.48 18.11
N HIS A 91 -3.63 11.40 17.71
CA HIS A 91 -3.34 12.83 17.77
C HIS A 91 -3.09 13.24 19.22
N VAL A 92 -1.82 13.42 19.60
CA VAL A 92 -1.45 13.99 20.90
C VAL A 92 -1.66 15.50 20.78
N PRO A 93 -2.65 16.09 21.48
CA PRO A 93 -2.90 17.52 21.36
C PRO A 93 -1.72 18.28 21.97
N GLY A 94 -0.97 19.06 21.17
CA GLY A 94 0.04 19.95 21.72
C GLY A 94 1.08 20.49 20.72
N PRO A 95 1.90 21.46 21.15
CA PRO A 95 2.92 22.12 20.32
C PRO A 95 4.00 21.18 19.75
N LEU A 96 4.17 19.99 20.36
CA LEU A 96 5.15 18.98 19.93
C LEU A 96 4.73 18.28 18.63
N ASP A 97 3.43 18.05 18.41
CA ASP A 97 2.91 17.42 17.19
C ASP A 97 3.19 18.28 15.94
N ARG A 98 2.88 19.58 16.03
CA ARG A 98 3.10 20.55 14.95
C ARG A 98 4.58 20.90 14.69
N ARG A 99 5.44 20.81 15.71
CA ARG A 99 6.88 21.13 15.58
C ARG A 99 7.73 19.98 15.06
N LEU A 100 7.26 18.74 15.26
CA LEU A 100 8.03 17.57 14.89
C LEU A 100 7.44 16.81 13.69
N GLY A 101 6.17 17.02 13.33
CA GLY A 101 5.55 16.34 12.18
C GLY A 101 5.26 14.85 12.41
N PHE A 102 5.08 14.44 13.67
CA PHE A 102 5.20 13.06 14.18
C PHE A 102 4.01 12.11 13.87
N GLY A 103 2.91 12.56 13.26
CA GLY A 103 1.74 11.70 13.04
C GLY A 103 1.73 10.99 11.68
N TRP A 104 1.59 11.79 10.62
CA TRP A 104 1.27 11.28 9.28
C TRP A 104 2.49 10.78 8.51
N LEU A 105 3.58 11.54 8.48
CA LEU A 105 4.78 11.19 7.72
C LEU A 105 5.47 9.95 8.30
N GLU A 106 5.54 9.84 9.62
CA GLU A 106 6.13 8.69 10.30
C GLU A 106 5.32 7.41 10.07
N LEU A 107 4.00 7.47 10.18
CA LEU A 107 3.13 6.33 9.87
C LEU A 107 3.33 5.86 8.43
N ASN A 108 3.32 6.81 7.47
CA ASN A 108 3.51 6.48 6.05
C ASN A 108 4.93 5.96 5.77
N ALA A 109 5.97 6.53 6.39
CA ALA A 109 7.34 6.05 6.24
C ALA A 109 7.53 4.65 6.87
N ALA A 110 6.95 4.41 8.04
CA ALA A 110 6.96 3.11 8.69
C ALA A 110 6.21 2.06 7.87
N LEU A 111 5.04 2.41 7.32
CA LEU A 111 4.29 1.55 6.40
C LEU A 111 5.07 1.26 5.13
N ALA A 112 5.70 2.27 4.53
CA ALA A 112 6.54 2.10 3.35
C ALA A 112 7.70 1.13 3.62
N GLY A 113 8.42 1.31 4.74
CA GLY A 113 9.48 0.39 5.16
C GLY A 113 8.97 -1.02 5.44
N PHE A 114 7.85 -1.14 6.16
CA PHE A 114 7.20 -2.41 6.45
C PHE A 114 6.79 -3.15 5.18
N PHE A 115 6.09 -2.48 4.25
CA PHE A 115 5.67 -3.09 2.99
C PHE A 115 6.83 -3.38 2.05
N PHE A 116 7.89 -2.58 2.08
CA PHE A 116 9.11 -2.88 1.34
C PHE A 116 9.73 -4.21 1.78
N VAL A 117 9.92 -4.39 3.10
CA VAL A 117 10.44 -5.64 3.67
C VAL A 117 9.46 -6.79 3.40
N LEU A 118 8.18 -6.59 3.67
CA LEU A 118 7.16 -7.61 3.48
C LEU A 118 7.06 -8.05 2.02
N HIS A 119 7.18 -7.12 1.07
CA HIS A 119 7.18 -7.44 -0.36
C HIS A 119 8.38 -8.33 -0.74
N ALA A 120 9.57 -8.04 -0.22
CA ALA A 120 10.74 -8.91 -0.42
C ALA A 120 10.52 -10.31 0.15
N LEU A 121 9.98 -10.41 1.37
CA LEU A 121 9.68 -11.69 2.02
C LEU A 121 8.62 -12.50 1.25
N VAL A 122 7.52 -11.86 0.83
CA VAL A 122 6.44 -12.49 0.06
C VAL A 122 6.92 -12.96 -1.30
N THR A 123 7.78 -12.19 -1.96
CA THR A 123 8.33 -12.56 -3.27
C THR A 123 9.25 -13.77 -3.16
N ALA A 124 10.12 -13.83 -2.13
CA ALA A 124 10.94 -15.00 -1.85
C ALA A 124 10.09 -16.24 -1.52
N ALA A 125 9.06 -16.09 -0.70
CA ALA A 125 8.16 -17.18 -0.33
C ALA A 125 7.34 -17.73 -1.53
N ASP A 126 6.85 -16.86 -2.42
CA ASP A 126 6.10 -17.26 -3.62
C ASP A 126 7.00 -18.02 -4.62
N ALA A 127 8.26 -17.60 -4.76
CA ALA A 127 9.26 -18.28 -5.57
C ALA A 127 9.52 -19.72 -5.08
N ASP A 128 9.66 -19.89 -3.76
CA ASP A 128 9.92 -21.19 -3.11
C ASP A 128 8.71 -22.11 -3.02
N ARG A 129 7.49 -21.62 -3.30
CA ARG A 129 6.21 -22.32 -3.08
C ARG A 129 5.98 -22.76 -1.63
N ARG A 130 6.62 -22.11 -0.65
CA ARG A 130 6.50 -22.42 0.78
C ARG A 130 6.06 -21.17 1.53
N GLY A 131 5.19 -21.32 2.53
CA GLY A 131 4.68 -20.19 3.34
C GLY A 131 5.76 -19.47 4.15
N ILE A 132 6.94 -20.08 4.31
CA ILE A 132 8.17 -19.51 4.86
C ILE A 132 9.29 -20.01 3.94
N ALA A 133 10.04 -19.09 3.32
CA ALA A 133 11.14 -19.43 2.42
C ALA A 133 12.26 -20.20 3.16
N SER A 134 12.95 -21.09 2.46
CA SER A 134 14.12 -21.78 3.01
C SER A 134 15.24 -20.77 3.23
N ALA A 135 15.93 -20.82 4.37
CA ALA A 135 17.04 -19.90 4.69
C ALA A 135 18.13 -19.83 3.59
N SER A 136 18.23 -20.87 2.75
CA SER A 136 19.14 -20.93 1.59
C SER A 136 18.82 -19.91 0.48
N VAL A 137 17.55 -19.50 0.31
CA VAL A 137 17.13 -18.61 -0.79
C VAL A 137 17.25 -17.13 -0.44
N TYR A 138 17.14 -16.79 0.86
CA TYR A 138 17.42 -15.42 1.33
C TYR A 138 18.85 -14.97 1.07
N PHE A 139 19.82 -15.89 1.09
CA PHE A 139 21.21 -15.57 0.79
C PHE A 139 21.43 -15.35 -0.71
N GLU A 140 20.95 -16.24 -1.59
CA GLU A 140 21.22 -16.13 -3.03
C GLU A 140 20.55 -14.94 -3.74
N THR A 141 19.49 -14.37 -3.16
CA THR A 141 18.77 -13.23 -3.76
C THR A 141 19.24 -11.86 -3.23
N ALA A 142 20.15 -11.85 -2.24
CA ALA A 142 20.64 -10.64 -1.59
C ALA A 142 21.87 -10.01 -2.28
N TRP A 143 22.36 -10.60 -3.37
CA TRP A 143 23.42 -10.07 -4.23
C TRP A 143 23.04 -10.19 -5.71
#